data_AF-A0A7C1W2W5-F1
#
_entry.id   AF-A0A7C1W2W5-F1
#
_cell.length_a   1.000
_cell.length_b   1.000
_cell.length_c   1.000
_cell.angle_alpha   90.00
_cell.angle_beta   90.00
_cell.angle_gamma   90.00
#
_symmetry.space_group_name_H-M   'P 1'
#
loop_
_entity.id
_entity.type
_entity.pdbx_description
1 polymer ?
#
loop_
_entity_poly.entity_id
_entity_poly.type
_entity_poly.pdbx_seq_one_letter_code
_entity_poly.pdbx_strand_id
1 'polypeptide(L)' 'MNIAKKYFEEQFTNEDFKKAYLEEKIKLDIEYQLEELKKDILSNKTTQELIKKVDSIKEYLMSI' A
#
# COMPACT_ATOMS: atom_id res chain seq x y z
N MET A 1 -27.03 3.66 2.09
CA MET A 1 -25.79 2.87 2.01
C MET A 1 -25.61 2.45 0.55
N ASN A 2 -24.45 2.68 -0.05
CA ASN A 2 -24.21 2.38 -1.48
C ASN A 2 -24.28 0.85 -1.71
N ILE A 3 -25.03 0.41 -2.72
CA ILE A 3 -25.19 -1.01 -3.09
C ILE A 3 -23.82 -1.67 -3.32
N ALA A 4 -22.87 -0.94 -3.93
CA ALA A 4 -21.51 -1.44 -4.16
C ALA A 4 -20.75 -1.71 -2.84
N LYS A 5 -20.93 -0.86 -1.82
CA LYS A 5 -20.29 -1.04 -0.52
C LYS A 5 -20.82 -2.30 0.18
N LYS A 6 -22.15 -2.48 0.16
CA LYS A 6 -22.80 -3.67 0.73
C LYS A 6 -22.34 -4.96 0.04
N TYR A 7 -22.29 -4.94 -1.30
CA TYR A 7 -21.81 -6.08 -2.08
C TYR A 7 -20.34 -6.39 -1.79
N PHE A 8 -19.48 -5.38 -1.70
CA PHE A 8 -18.08 -5.56 -1.33
C PHE A 8 -17.95 -6.19 0.06
N GLU A 9 -18.66 -5.67 1.07
CA GLU A 9 -18.65 -6.21 2.43
C GLU A 9 -19.09 -7.69 2.46
N GLU A 10 -20.10 -8.05 1.66
CA GLU A 10 -20.53 -9.44 1.51
C GLU A 10 -19.44 -10.31 0.88
N GLN A 11 -18.81 -9.87 -0.23
CA GLN A 11 -17.69 -10.60 -0.84
C GLN A 11 -16.47 -10.69 0.08
N PHE A 12 -16.25 -9.69 0.94
CA PHE A 12 -15.12 -9.67 1.88
C PHE A 12 -15.22 -10.73 2.99
N THR A 13 -16.39 -11.34 3.17
CA THR A 13 -16.55 -12.51 4.05
C THR A 13 -16.05 -13.81 3.43
N ASN A 14 -15.86 -13.86 2.11
CA ASN A 14 -15.23 -14.97 1.43
C ASN A 14 -13.70 -14.86 1.59
N GLU A 15 -13.07 -15.87 2.19
CA GLU A 15 -11.64 -15.82 2.50
C GLU A 15 -10.74 -15.80 1.25
N ASP A 16 -11.12 -16.45 0.15
CA ASP A 16 -10.36 -16.40 -1.10
C ASP A 16 -10.38 -15.00 -1.71
N PHE A 17 -11.56 -14.38 -1.75
CA PHE A 17 -11.71 -12.99 -2.22
C PHE A 17 -10.94 -12.02 -1.33
N LYS A 18 -11.09 -12.15 -0.01
CA LYS A 18 -10.41 -11.30 0.97
C LYS A 18 -8.90 -11.41 0.86
N LYS A 19 -8.37 -12.63 0.71
CA LYS A 19 -6.93 -12.86 0.51
C LYS A 19 -6.44 -12.18 -0.77
N ALA A 20 -7.07 -12.47 -1.92
CA ALA A 20 -6.68 -11.90 -3.20
C ALA A 20 -6.78 -10.36 -3.21
N TYR A 21 -7.83 -9.81 -2.58
CA TYR A 21 -7.99 -8.37 -2.44
C TYR A 21 -6.88 -7.75 -1.59
N LEU A 22 -6.55 -8.35 -0.44
CA LEU A 22 -5.50 -7.82 0.43
C LEU A 22 -4.15 -7.88 -0.27
N GLU A 23 -3.82 -9.00 -0.95
CA GLU A 23 -2.58 -9.14 -1.73
C GLU A 23 -2.44 -8.04 -2.79
N GLU A 24 -3.47 -7.79 -3.60
CA GLU A 24 -3.41 -6.74 -4.63
C GLU A 24 -3.40 -5.34 -4.01
N LYS A 25 -4.13 -5.12 -2.92
CA LYS A 25 -4.10 -3.85 -2.18
C LYS A 25 -2.70 -3.55 -1.67
N ILE A 26 -2.02 -4.53 -1.06
CA ILE A 26 -0.66 -4.39 -0.56
C ILE A 26 0.29 -4.02 -1.69
N LYS A 27 0.18 -4.69 -2.84
CA LYS A 27 0.98 -4.40 -4.03
C LYS A 27 0.80 -2.95 -4.51
N LEU A 28 -0.44 -2.48 -4.63
CA LEU A 28 -0.74 -1.10 -5.01
C LEU A 28 -0.23 -0.08 -3.99
N ASP A 29 -0.36 -0.38 -2.70
CA ASP A 29 0.16 0.48 -1.63
C ASP A 29 1.69 0.61 -1.73
N ILE A 30 2.41 -0.48 -2.01
CA ILE A 30 3.87 -0.45 -2.22
C ILE A 30 4.24 0.32 -3.49
N GLU A 31 3.57 0.07 -4.61
CA GLU A 31 3.81 0.77 -5.88
C GLU A 31 3.66 2.29 -5.70
N TYR A 32 2.63 2.73 -4.96
CA TYR A 32 2.44 4.14 -4.63
C TYR A 32 3.59 4.71 -3.81
N GLN A 33 4.02 4.01 -2.75
CA GLN A 33 5.13 4.45 -1.89
C GLN A 33 6.46 4.56 -2.67
N LEU A 34 6.70 3.65 -3.61
CA LEU A 34 7.90 3.67 -4.46
C LEU A 34 7.89 4.83 -5.45
N GLU A 35 6.76 5.15 -6.09
CA GLU A 35 6.67 6.34 -6.94
C GLU A 35 6.84 7.63 -6.14
N GLU A 36 6.32 7.69 -4.92
CA GLU A 36 6.55 8.81 -4.00
C GLU A 36 8.03 8.93 -3.58
N LEU A 37 8.73 7.81 -3.35
CA LEU A 37 10.17 7.82 -3.10
C LEU A 37 10.96 8.31 -4.33
N LYS A 38 10.55 7.89 -5.52
CA LYS A 38 11.15 8.35 -6.79
C LYS A 38 10.97 9.85 -6.99
N LYS A 39 9.79 10.40 -6.70
CA LYS A 39 9.58 11.86 -6.69
C LYS A 39 10.48 12.56 -5.69
N ASP A 40 10.63 12.00 -4.50
CA ASP A 40 11.51 12.56 -3.46
C ASP A 40 12.98 12.62 -3.92
N ILE A 41 13.46 11.56 -4.59
CA ILE A 41 14.79 11.52 -5.22
C ILE A 41 14.93 12.62 -6.28
N LEU A 42 13.95 12.73 -7.19
CA LEU A 42 13.97 13.73 -8.26
C LEU A 42 13.89 15.17 -7.74
N SER A 43 13.27 15.36 -6.57
CA SER A 43 13.18 16.65 -5.89
C SER A 43 14.42 17.00 -5.05
N ASN A 44 15.49 16.21 -5.13
CA ASN A 44 16.73 16.38 -4.37
C ASN A 44 16.52 16.44 -2.84
N LYS A 45 15.61 15.63 -2.29
CA LYS A 45 15.53 15.44 -0.83
C LYS A 45 16.86 14.90 -0.29
N THR A 46 17.11 15.18 0.97
CA THR A 46 18.35 14.76 1.62
C THR A 46 18.42 13.24 1.72
N THR A 47 19.62 12.68 1.70
CA THR A 47 19.84 11.25 1.91
C THR A 47 19.18 10.74 3.19
N GLN A 48 19.16 11.54 4.26
CA GLN A 48 18.52 11.17 5.53
C GLN A 48 17.00 11.03 5.39
N GLU A 49 16.35 11.90 4.63
CA GLU A 49 14.90 11.80 4.36
C GLU A 49 14.57 10.59 3.50
N LEU A 50 15.39 10.32 2.48
CA LEU A 50 15.23 9.14 1.62
C LEU A 50 15.38 7.84 2.40
N ILE A 51 16.38 7.75 3.29
CA ILE A 51 16.59 6.58 4.16
C ILE A 51 15.38 6.37 5.07
N LYS A 52 14.89 7.44 5.74
CA LYS A 52 13.68 7.35 6.59
C LYS A 52 12.48 6.81 5.82
N LYS A 53 12.29 7.25 4.57
CA LYS A 53 11.18 6.77 3.74
C LYS A 53 11.34 5.31 3.34
N VAL A 54 12.56 4.88 3.01
CA VAL A 54 12.86 3.46 2.77
C VAL A 54 12.57 2.61 4.00
N ASP A 55 12.97 3.07 5.20
CA ASP A 55 12.73 2.34 6.44
C ASP A 55 11.24 2.24 6.76
N SER A 56 10.48 3.32 6.54
CA SER A 56 9.01 3.31 6.68
C SER A 56 8.33 2.31 5.73
N ILE A 57 8.79 2.20 4.49
CA ILE A 57 8.27 1.22 3.52
C ILE A 57 8.57 -0.21 4.00
N LYS A 58 9.77 -0.47 4.55
CA LYS A 58 10.10 -1.77 5.14
C LYS A 58 9.24 -2.11 6.35
N GLU A 59 9.03 -1.15 7.25
CA GLU A 59 8.18 -1.33 8.43
C GLU A 59 6.75 -1.68 8.03
N TYR A 60 6.20 -0.99 7.02
CA TYR A 60 4.88 -1.31 6.46
C TYR A 60 4.81 -2.78 5.98
N LEU A 61 5.79 -3.21 5.18
CA LEU A 61 5.89 -4.58 4.68
C LEU A 61 5.99 -5.63 5.79
N MET A 62 6.70 -5.33 6.88
CA MET A 62 6.87 -6.25 8.01
C MET A 62 5.64 -6.31 8.92
N SER A 63 4.75 -5.31 8.85
CA SER A 63 3.53 -5.23 9.67
C SER A 63 2.31 -5.93 9.07
N ILE A 64 2.45 -6.45 7.85
CA ILE A 64 1.42 -7.15 7.06
C ILE A 64 1.62 -8.65 7.22
#